data_AF-A0AAE0L044-F1
#
_entry.id   AF-A0AAE0L044-F1
#
_cell.length_a   1.000
_cell.length_b   1.000
_cell.length_c   1.000
_cell.angle_alpha   90.00
_cell.angle_beta   90.00
_cell.angle_gamma   90.00
#
_symmetry.space_group_name_H-M   'P 1'
#
loop_
_entity.id
_entity.type
_entity.pdbx_description
1 polymer ?
#
loop_
_entity_poly.entity_id
_entity_poly.type
_entity_poly.pdbx_seq_one_letter_code
_entity_poly.pdbx_strand_id
1 'polypeptide(L)'
;MGAAVHAGIIGSGVQWAGLQFSEADPLEMQLRADMLLAVSGTREASTMRGYGRVFLRYKAFCQGREPPRVPVPADPVTVAMYLQYIANAARTFSVVKTASAMVFTAHDLALVPADQNPTSHRLVAAVRKAAHRRLGDRRLRRKDPLEYAFVLQGSRCWLMLGGVTRQMFATLGMAMWTGFWRYDCAEKIRLKDIKFCETHMTTFLEKRKTDKYRYGQLVEVARAAEGQQLCPVEVCQRWVDVQIARGLQPDGPLFQQVSDFEFNQFGGWSSSAAAATYKATKLDRRLAVSRSMPHAQQSADVERPLSVQEQQDLGDRELLGSELAAVQLRPAEGQTAL
;
A
#
# COMPACT_ATOMS: atom_id res chain seq x y z
N MET A 1 7.08 2.28 21.67
CA MET A 1 7.01 3.23 20.52
C MET A 1 5.61 3.74 20.16
N GLY A 2 4.52 2.98 20.35
CA GLY A 2 3.16 3.51 20.13
C GLY A 2 2.80 4.64 21.10
N ALA A 3 2.99 4.42 22.41
CA ALA A 3 2.74 5.40 23.47
C ALA A 3 3.41 6.78 23.25
N ALA A 4 4.63 6.84 22.69
CA ALA A 4 5.31 8.10 22.40
C ALA A 4 4.68 8.89 21.24
N VAL A 5 4.12 8.20 20.24
CA VAL A 5 3.38 8.84 19.13
C VAL A 5 2.03 9.33 19.62
N HIS A 6 1.37 8.56 20.50
CA HIS A 6 0.16 8.99 21.18
C HIS A 6 0.43 10.21 22.07
N ALA A 7 1.49 10.20 22.89
CA ALA A 7 1.91 11.35 23.68
C ALA A 7 2.27 12.59 22.83
N GLY A 8 2.86 12.40 21.65
CA GLY A 8 3.20 13.49 20.72
C GLY A 8 2.00 14.11 20.00
N ILE A 9 0.90 13.37 19.82
CA ILE A 9 -0.38 13.89 19.33
C ILE A 9 -1.17 14.54 20.46
N ILE A 10 -1.15 13.93 21.65
CA ILE A 10 -1.85 14.41 22.83
C ILE A 10 -1.21 15.71 23.34
N GLY A 11 0.11 15.88 23.23
CA GLY A 11 0.80 17.05 23.78
C GLY A 11 0.64 17.14 25.30
N SER A 12 1.68 17.59 25.99
CA SER A 12 1.64 17.81 27.45
C SER A 12 0.71 18.96 27.89
N GLY A 13 -0.13 19.49 26.99
CA GLY A 13 -0.92 20.71 27.21
C GLY A 13 -2.33 20.68 26.64
N VAL A 14 -2.84 19.52 26.20
CA VAL A 14 -4.28 19.41 25.97
C VAL A 14 -4.95 19.40 27.34
N GLN A 15 -5.49 20.57 27.72
CA GLN A 15 -6.42 20.68 28.82
C GLN A 15 -7.62 19.80 28.47
N TRP A 16 -7.86 18.78 29.29
CA TRP A 16 -9.04 17.93 29.28
C TRP A 16 -10.22 18.76 29.80
N ALA A 17 -10.54 19.83 29.08
CA ALA A 17 -11.48 20.86 29.50
C ALA A 17 -12.85 20.20 29.67
N GLY A 18 -13.26 20.00 30.92
CA GLY A 18 -14.57 19.46 31.30
C GLY A 18 -14.54 18.13 32.06
N LEU A 19 -13.43 17.38 32.07
CA LEU A 19 -13.31 16.19 32.90
C LEU A 19 -12.55 16.55 34.18
N GLN A 20 -13.27 16.60 35.29
CA GLN A 20 -12.69 16.80 36.61
C GLN A 20 -12.14 15.47 37.11
N PHE A 21 -10.81 15.39 37.21
CA PHE A 21 -10.12 14.28 37.89
C PHE A 21 -9.44 14.86 39.14
N SER A 22 -9.53 14.15 40.26
CA SER A 22 -8.78 14.49 41.46
C SER A 22 -7.30 14.17 41.24
N GLU A 23 -6.46 15.21 41.27
CA GLU A 23 -5.00 15.03 41.27
C GLU A 23 -4.47 14.63 42.65
N ALA A 24 -5.33 14.62 43.68
CA ALA A 24 -4.98 14.25 45.05
C ALA A 24 -5.27 12.79 45.38
N ASP A 25 -6.06 12.08 44.56
CA ASP A 25 -6.37 10.65 44.74
C ASP A 25 -5.43 9.77 43.88
N PRO A 26 -4.54 8.97 44.50
CA PRO A 26 -3.64 8.08 43.77
C PRO A 26 -4.36 7.06 42.87
N LEU A 27 -5.56 6.61 43.26
CA LEU A 27 -6.34 5.65 42.47
C LEU A 27 -6.89 6.31 41.20
N GLU A 28 -7.43 7.52 41.29
CA GLU A 28 -7.90 8.26 40.12
C GLU A 28 -6.76 8.58 39.15
N MET A 29 -5.58 8.92 39.66
CA MET A 29 -4.39 9.11 38.82
C MET A 29 -4.00 7.84 38.06
N GLN A 30 -3.98 6.68 38.75
CA GLN A 30 -3.65 5.41 38.12
C GLN A 30 -4.69 5.01 37.07
N LEU A 31 -5.98 5.09 37.41
CA LEU A 31 -7.07 4.77 36.49
C LEU A 31 -7.08 5.69 35.26
N ARG A 32 -6.73 6.97 35.43
CA ARG A 32 -6.57 7.90 34.31
C ARG A 32 -5.44 7.46 33.38
N ALA A 33 -4.29 7.05 33.91
CA ALA A 33 -3.18 6.55 33.09
C ALA A 33 -3.57 5.27 32.32
N ASP A 34 -4.22 4.32 33.00
CA ASP A 34 -4.68 3.06 32.40
C ASP A 34 -5.76 3.29 31.33
N MET A 35 -6.69 4.20 31.59
CA MET A 35 -7.71 4.61 30.62
C MET A 35 -7.08 5.21 29.36
N LEU A 36 -6.07 6.07 29.49
CA LEU A 36 -5.38 6.66 28.34
C LEU A 36 -4.66 5.59 27.51
N LEU A 37 -4.03 4.62 28.17
CA LEU A 37 -3.41 3.48 27.49
C LEU A 37 -4.45 2.61 26.77
N ALA A 38 -5.60 2.34 27.40
CA ALA A 38 -6.69 1.57 26.81
C ALA A 38 -7.31 2.28 25.59
N VAL A 39 -7.65 3.56 25.70
CA VAL A 39 -8.19 4.38 24.60
C VAL A 39 -7.20 4.46 23.46
N SER A 40 -5.91 4.64 23.77
CA SER A 40 -4.82 4.61 22.79
C SER A 40 -4.73 3.27 22.04
N GLY A 41 -5.08 2.17 22.71
CA GLY A 41 -5.09 0.80 22.17
C GLY A 41 -6.28 0.46 21.26
N THR A 42 -7.33 1.30 21.23
CA THR A 42 -8.51 1.10 20.34
C THR A 42 -8.18 1.21 18.86
N ARG A 43 -7.06 1.89 18.53
CA ARG A 43 -6.63 2.14 17.15
C ARG A 43 -5.37 1.37 16.83
N GLU A 44 -5.31 0.86 15.61
CA GLU A 44 -4.17 0.06 15.16
C GLU A 44 -2.90 0.94 15.10
N ALA A 45 -1.79 0.41 15.63
CA ALA A 45 -0.56 1.18 15.84
C ALA A 45 0.06 1.71 14.54
N SER A 46 -0.05 0.98 13.42
CA SER A 46 0.40 1.47 12.11
C SER A 46 -0.43 2.65 11.61
N THR A 47 -1.75 2.66 11.89
CA THR A 47 -2.64 3.79 11.58
C THR A 47 -2.24 5.03 12.38
N MET A 48 -2.01 4.86 13.68
CA MET A 48 -1.56 5.96 14.56
C MET A 48 -0.18 6.52 14.15
N ARG A 49 0.77 5.65 13.77
CA ARG A 49 2.05 6.09 13.19
C ARG A 49 1.87 6.85 11.88
N GLY A 50 0.91 6.43 11.04
CA GLY A 50 0.54 7.15 9.83
C GLY A 50 0.01 8.55 10.14
N TYR A 51 -0.88 8.65 11.13
CA TYR A 51 -1.46 9.91 11.57
C TYR A 51 -0.44 10.86 12.19
N GLY A 52 0.52 10.38 12.98
CA GLY A 52 1.55 11.24 13.58
C GLY A 52 2.30 12.10 12.55
N ARG A 53 2.74 11.52 11.43
CA ARG A 53 3.39 12.28 10.34
C ARG A 53 2.47 13.30 9.68
N VAL A 54 1.19 12.97 9.56
CA VAL A 54 0.18 13.86 8.96
C VAL A 54 -0.19 14.99 9.92
N PHE A 55 -0.21 14.72 11.23
CA PHE A 55 -0.45 15.70 12.28
C PHE A 55 0.68 16.73 12.38
N LEU A 56 1.94 16.30 12.30
CA LEU A 56 3.07 17.24 12.29
C LEU A 56 3.00 18.24 11.12
N ARG A 57 2.59 17.78 9.94
CA ARG A 57 2.36 18.66 8.78
C ARG A 57 1.21 19.64 9.01
N TYR A 58 0.15 19.20 9.67
CA TYR A 58 -0.97 20.05 10.04
C TYR A 58 -0.57 21.11 11.08
N LYS A 59 0.19 20.71 12.11
CA LYS A 59 0.72 21.62 13.12
C LYS A 59 1.61 22.69 12.49
N ALA A 60 2.53 22.30 11.60
CA ALA A 60 3.36 23.23 10.85
C ALA A 60 2.53 24.19 9.97
N PHE A 61 1.48 23.69 9.30
CA PHE A 61 0.56 24.54 8.53
C PHE A 61 -0.11 25.61 9.41
N CYS A 62 -0.59 25.22 10.60
CA CYS A 62 -1.25 26.13 11.55
C CYS A 62 -0.30 27.19 12.11
N GLN A 63 0.93 26.78 12.47
CA GLN A 63 1.97 27.67 12.99
C GLN A 63 2.47 28.67 11.95
N GLY A 64 2.51 28.28 10.67
CA GLY A 64 2.92 29.15 9.57
C GLY A 64 1.81 30.04 8.99
N ARG A 65 0.70 30.25 9.72
CA ARG A 65 -0.33 31.25 9.37
C ARG A 65 -0.11 32.53 10.18
N GLU A 66 -0.65 33.63 9.69
CA GLU A 66 -0.62 34.92 10.39
C GLU A 66 -2.06 35.44 10.56
N PRO A 67 -2.57 35.56 11.81
CA PRO A 67 -1.98 35.06 13.05
C PRO A 67 -1.89 33.52 13.08
N PRO A 68 -0.98 32.94 13.90
CA PRO A 68 -0.88 31.49 14.06
C PRO A 68 -2.21 30.88 14.52
N ARG A 69 -2.55 29.72 13.96
CA ARG A 69 -3.79 29.00 14.29
C ARG A 69 -3.53 27.92 15.33
N VAL A 70 -4.51 27.67 16.20
CA VAL A 70 -4.45 26.60 17.18
C VAL A 70 -4.76 25.26 16.50
N PRO A 71 -3.87 24.24 16.59
CA PRO A 71 -4.08 22.97 15.89
C PRO A 71 -5.10 22.06 16.58
N VAL A 72 -5.18 22.06 17.92
CA VAL A 72 -6.17 21.31 18.72
C VAL A 72 -6.44 22.11 20.01
N PRO A 73 -7.71 22.39 20.37
CA PRO A 73 -8.90 22.30 19.54
C PRO A 73 -8.86 23.35 18.41
N ALA A 74 -9.09 22.93 17.17
CA ALA A 74 -9.10 23.80 16.00
C ALA A 74 -10.52 24.25 15.66
N ASP A 75 -10.63 25.47 15.14
CA ASP A 75 -11.88 25.95 14.57
C ASP A 75 -12.20 25.25 13.22
N PRO A 76 -13.48 25.07 12.86
CA PRO A 76 -13.87 24.41 11.61
C PRO A 76 -13.32 25.06 10.33
N VAL A 77 -13.13 26.38 10.30
CA VAL A 77 -12.56 27.12 9.17
C VAL A 77 -11.08 26.79 9.03
N THR A 78 -10.30 26.74 10.13
CA THR A 78 -8.90 26.27 10.10
C THR A 78 -8.77 24.91 9.44
N VAL A 79 -9.61 23.95 9.84
CA VAL A 79 -9.59 22.60 9.28
C VAL A 79 -10.01 22.62 7.80
N ALA A 80 -11.06 23.37 7.44
CA ALA A 80 -11.50 23.50 6.05
C ALA A 80 -10.41 24.07 5.14
N MET A 81 -9.72 25.13 5.57
CA MET A 81 -8.60 25.72 4.84
C MET A 81 -7.44 24.74 4.69
N TYR A 82 -7.09 24.00 5.75
CA TYR A 82 -6.04 23.00 5.66
C TYR A 82 -6.40 21.87 4.67
N LEU A 83 -7.63 21.36 4.71
CA LEU A 83 -8.06 20.32 3.77
C LEU A 83 -8.06 20.85 2.33
N GLN A 84 -8.47 22.10 2.11
CA GLN A 84 -8.40 22.74 0.79
C GLN A 84 -6.95 22.92 0.32
N TYR A 85 -6.05 23.38 1.20
CA TYR A 85 -4.62 23.50 0.94
C TYR A 85 -4.01 22.16 0.51
N ILE A 86 -4.27 21.09 1.26
CA ILE A 86 -3.80 19.75 0.89
C ILE A 86 -4.44 19.30 -0.42
N ALA A 87 -5.74 19.54 -0.60
CA ALA A 87 -6.43 19.12 -1.81
C ALA A 87 -5.75 19.75 -3.04
N ASN A 88 -5.37 21.03 -2.98
CA ASN A 88 -4.72 21.73 -4.09
C ASN A 88 -3.39 21.06 -4.50
N ALA A 89 -2.61 20.56 -3.54
CA ALA A 89 -1.35 19.87 -3.81
C ALA A 89 -1.48 18.35 -4.05
N ALA A 90 -2.57 17.72 -3.61
CA ALA A 90 -2.72 16.28 -3.61
C ALA A 90 -3.04 15.71 -5.01
N ARG A 91 -2.42 14.57 -5.33
CA ARG A 91 -2.73 13.82 -6.58
C ARG A 91 -3.94 12.90 -6.45
N THR A 92 -4.30 12.52 -5.23
CA THR A 92 -5.36 11.54 -4.93
C THR A 92 -6.19 11.98 -3.72
N PHE A 93 -7.46 11.60 -3.70
CA PHE A 93 -8.35 11.91 -2.57
C PHE A 93 -7.92 11.24 -1.26
N SER A 94 -7.18 10.12 -1.33
CA SER A 94 -6.71 9.41 -0.15
C SER A 94 -5.92 10.30 0.82
N VAL A 95 -5.16 11.27 0.30
CA VAL A 95 -4.38 12.20 1.13
C VAL A 95 -5.29 13.09 1.98
N VAL A 96 -6.33 13.67 1.36
CA VAL A 96 -7.33 14.52 2.04
C VAL A 96 -8.14 13.69 3.05
N LYS A 97 -8.53 12.47 2.67
CA LYS A 97 -9.24 11.54 3.56
C LYS A 97 -8.41 11.22 4.80
N THR A 98 -7.13 10.89 4.63
CA THR A 98 -6.22 10.61 5.75
C THR A 98 -6.01 11.83 6.64
N ALA A 99 -5.85 13.03 6.05
CA ALA A 99 -5.73 14.27 6.82
C ALA A 99 -7.00 14.55 7.65
N SER A 100 -8.19 14.42 7.06
CA SER A 100 -9.43 14.59 7.81
C SER A 100 -9.60 13.57 8.93
N ALA A 101 -9.27 12.30 8.69
CA ALA A 101 -9.39 11.26 9.71
C ALA A 101 -8.37 11.46 10.85
N MET A 102 -7.17 11.93 10.51
CA MET A 102 -6.17 12.33 11.49
C MET A 102 -6.68 13.49 12.35
N VAL A 103 -7.23 14.56 11.76
CA VAL A 103 -7.75 15.71 12.54
C VAL A 103 -8.89 15.25 13.46
N PHE A 104 -9.83 14.44 12.96
CA PHE A 104 -10.89 13.84 13.78
C PHE A 104 -10.30 13.09 14.98
N THR A 105 -9.32 12.21 14.72
CA THR A 105 -8.67 11.39 15.75
C THR A 105 -7.88 12.23 16.76
N ALA A 106 -7.22 13.32 16.33
CA ALA A 106 -6.50 14.21 17.22
C ALA A 106 -7.44 14.93 18.20
N HIS A 107 -8.61 15.37 17.72
CA HIS A 107 -9.63 16.01 18.56
C HIS A 107 -10.35 15.00 19.47
N ASP A 108 -10.60 13.79 18.97
CA ASP A 108 -11.17 12.68 19.74
C ASP A 108 -10.23 12.25 20.88
N LEU A 109 -8.93 12.12 20.61
CA LEU A 109 -7.92 11.83 21.66
C LEU A 109 -7.70 12.99 22.62
N ALA A 110 -8.03 14.22 22.21
CA ALA A 110 -8.05 15.38 23.07
C ALA A 110 -9.35 15.53 23.89
N LEU A 111 -10.27 14.55 23.79
CA LEU A 111 -11.60 14.54 24.40
C LEU A 111 -12.42 15.80 24.13
N VAL A 112 -12.24 16.38 22.94
CA VAL A 112 -13.17 17.40 22.45
C VAL A 112 -14.54 16.73 22.26
N PRO A 113 -15.62 17.32 22.78
CA PRO A 113 -16.97 16.79 22.61
C PRO A 113 -17.28 16.46 21.15
N ALA A 114 -17.98 15.36 20.91
CA ALA A 114 -18.20 14.83 19.56
C ALA A 114 -18.95 15.82 18.63
N ASP A 115 -19.85 16.61 19.21
CA ASP A 115 -20.60 17.70 18.58
C ASP A 115 -19.72 18.90 18.22
N GLN A 116 -18.63 19.10 18.96
CA GLN A 116 -17.66 20.19 18.74
C GLN A 116 -16.46 19.76 17.88
N ASN A 117 -16.39 18.50 17.45
CA ASN A 117 -15.31 18.05 16.58
C ASN A 117 -15.38 18.80 15.23
N PRO A 118 -14.33 19.53 14.82
CA PRO A 118 -14.39 20.43 13.67
C PRO A 118 -14.64 19.68 12.36
N THR A 119 -14.32 18.38 12.30
CA THR A 119 -14.53 17.57 11.09
C THR A 119 -15.99 17.17 10.85
N SER A 120 -16.85 17.31 11.85
CA SER A 120 -18.31 17.11 11.75
C SER A 120 -19.01 18.35 11.19
N HIS A 121 -18.36 19.51 11.20
CA HIS A 121 -18.93 20.76 10.73
C HIS A 121 -19.26 20.76 9.23
N ARG A 122 -20.37 21.40 8.85
CA ARG A 122 -20.89 21.45 7.46
C ARG A 122 -19.87 21.95 6.43
N LEU A 123 -19.09 22.98 6.79
CA LEU A 123 -18.05 23.54 5.92
C LEU A 123 -16.96 22.50 5.59
N VAL A 124 -16.48 21.78 6.60
CA VAL A 124 -15.44 20.75 6.41
C VAL A 124 -15.99 19.58 5.60
N ALA A 125 -17.24 19.20 5.84
CA ALA A 125 -17.93 18.19 5.02
C ALA A 125 -18.04 18.63 3.55
N ALA A 126 -18.39 19.89 3.28
CA ALA A 126 -18.47 20.44 1.92
C ALA A 126 -17.11 20.43 1.21
N VAL A 127 -16.04 20.88 1.88
CA VAL A 127 -14.67 20.84 1.33
C VAL A 127 -14.23 19.41 1.02
N ARG A 128 -14.50 18.45 1.91
CA ARG A 128 -14.21 17.03 1.63
C ARG A 128 -14.97 16.52 0.41
N LYS A 129 -16.25 16.87 0.27
CA LYS A 129 -17.07 16.49 -0.88
C LYS A 129 -16.56 17.09 -2.18
N ALA A 130 -16.16 18.37 -2.16
CA ALA A 130 -15.54 19.03 -3.31
C ALA A 130 -14.19 18.39 -3.69
N ALA A 131 -13.32 18.14 -2.71
CA ALA A 131 -12.07 17.43 -2.92
C ALA A 131 -12.29 16.01 -3.46
N HIS A 132 -13.31 15.30 -2.99
CA HIS A 132 -13.68 13.98 -3.50
C HIS A 132 -14.12 14.04 -4.96
N ARG A 133 -14.97 15.00 -5.35
CA ARG A 133 -15.37 15.18 -6.75
C ARG A 133 -14.18 15.45 -7.66
N ARG A 134 -13.24 16.29 -7.22
CA ARG A 134 -12.07 16.67 -8.02
C ARG A 134 -10.98 15.58 -8.09
N LEU A 135 -10.74 14.86 -7.00
CA LEU A 135 -9.60 13.94 -6.87
C LEU A 135 -9.98 12.45 -6.80
N GLY A 136 -11.27 12.14 -6.59
CA GLY A 136 -11.77 10.79 -6.33
C GLY A 136 -11.98 9.97 -7.60
N ASP A 137 -12.31 10.62 -8.72
CA ASP A 137 -12.62 9.95 -9.99
C ASP A 137 -11.37 9.59 -10.81
N ARG A 138 -10.19 9.95 -10.30
CA ARG A 138 -8.93 9.59 -10.94
C ARG A 138 -8.76 8.08 -10.82
N ARG A 139 -8.98 7.36 -11.94
CA ARG A 139 -8.90 5.89 -12.07
C ARG A 139 -7.99 5.32 -10.99
N LEU A 140 -8.59 4.68 -10.00
CA LEU A 140 -7.85 3.98 -8.96
C LEU A 140 -6.85 3.10 -9.71
N ARG A 141 -5.55 3.40 -9.58
CA ARG A 141 -4.47 2.52 -10.07
C ARG A 141 -4.51 1.26 -9.21
N ARG A 142 -5.54 0.45 -9.42
CA ARG A 142 -5.64 -0.90 -8.88
C ARG A 142 -4.48 -1.66 -9.51
N LYS A 143 -3.77 -2.40 -8.67
CA LYS A 143 -2.80 -3.36 -9.20
C LYS A 143 -3.60 -4.45 -9.91
N ASP A 144 -3.10 -4.90 -11.04
CA ASP A 144 -3.66 -6.07 -11.71
C ASP A 144 -3.62 -7.27 -10.75
N PRO A 145 -4.63 -8.15 -10.80
CA PRO A 145 -4.64 -9.36 -9.99
C PRO A 145 -3.40 -10.20 -10.30
N LEU A 146 -2.81 -10.77 -9.26
CA LEU A 146 -1.67 -11.67 -9.42
C LEU A 146 -2.17 -13.07 -9.78
N GLU A 147 -2.03 -13.44 -11.05
CA GLU A 147 -2.45 -14.75 -11.54
C GLU A 147 -1.56 -15.88 -10.98
N TYR A 148 -2.18 -17.05 -10.79
CA TYR A 148 -1.49 -18.25 -10.30
C TYR A 148 -0.29 -18.64 -11.16
N ALA A 149 -0.43 -18.55 -12.50
CA ALA A 149 0.61 -18.90 -13.44
C ALA A 149 1.92 -18.11 -13.19
N PHE A 150 1.81 -16.82 -12.83
CA PHE A 150 2.99 -16.01 -12.49
C PHE A 150 3.64 -16.43 -11.18
N VAL A 151 2.85 -16.80 -10.17
CA VAL A 151 3.37 -17.28 -8.88
C VAL A 151 4.06 -18.62 -9.07
N LEU A 152 3.43 -19.54 -9.79
CA LEU A 152 3.98 -20.86 -10.11
C LEU A 152 5.31 -20.72 -10.86
N GLN A 153 5.32 -19.98 -11.98
CA GLN A 153 6.53 -19.83 -12.79
C GLN A 153 7.64 -19.12 -12.01
N GLY A 154 7.33 -18.04 -11.28
CA GLY A 154 8.30 -17.32 -10.46
C GLY A 154 8.93 -18.20 -9.38
N SER A 155 8.10 -18.99 -8.70
CA SER A 155 8.56 -19.90 -7.64
C SER A 155 9.42 -21.03 -8.21
N ARG A 156 9.06 -21.59 -9.36
CA ARG A 156 9.89 -22.60 -10.06
C ARG A 156 11.25 -22.02 -10.44
N CYS A 157 11.29 -20.84 -11.04
CA CYS A 157 12.55 -20.18 -11.39
C CYS A 157 13.45 -19.97 -10.16
N TRP A 158 12.89 -19.51 -9.04
CA TRP A 158 13.67 -19.32 -7.80
C TRP A 158 14.19 -20.64 -7.22
N LEU A 159 13.39 -21.70 -7.25
CA LEU A 159 13.82 -23.01 -6.78
C LEU A 159 14.90 -23.62 -7.67
N MET A 160 14.82 -23.44 -9.00
CA MET A 160 15.86 -23.93 -9.94
C MET A 160 17.20 -23.19 -9.78
N LEU A 161 17.16 -21.89 -9.49
CA LEU A 161 18.38 -21.11 -9.25
C LEU A 161 19.05 -21.46 -7.92
N GLY A 162 18.36 -22.17 -7.03
CA GLY A 162 18.87 -22.58 -5.73
C GLY A 162 19.19 -21.42 -4.78
N GLY A 163 19.69 -21.76 -3.59
CA GLY A 163 20.02 -20.78 -2.55
C GLY A 163 18.89 -20.56 -1.55
N VAL A 164 19.28 -20.36 -0.29
CA VAL A 164 18.38 -20.32 0.86
C VAL A 164 17.41 -19.13 0.74
N THR A 165 17.90 -17.96 0.33
CA THR A 165 17.05 -16.78 0.10
C THR A 165 16.00 -17.01 -1.00
N ARG A 166 16.35 -17.68 -2.09
CA ARG A 166 15.42 -17.92 -3.21
C ARG A 166 14.37 -18.96 -2.84
N GLN A 167 14.76 -20.00 -2.08
CA GLN A 167 13.82 -20.95 -1.51
C GLN A 167 12.83 -20.29 -0.54
N MET A 168 13.30 -19.34 0.29
CA MET A 168 12.43 -18.53 1.14
C MET A 168 11.39 -17.77 0.32
N PHE A 169 11.80 -17.10 -0.76
CA PHE A 169 10.88 -16.33 -1.60
C PHE A 169 9.86 -17.20 -2.35
N ALA A 170 10.29 -18.35 -2.87
CA ALA A 170 9.38 -19.31 -3.49
C ALA A 170 8.32 -19.80 -2.49
N THR A 171 8.75 -20.12 -1.26
CA THR A 171 7.86 -20.55 -0.18
C THR A 171 6.89 -19.45 0.21
N LEU A 172 7.39 -18.24 0.45
CA LEU A 172 6.58 -17.10 0.83
C LEU A 172 5.55 -16.75 -0.26
N GLY A 173 5.97 -16.71 -1.53
CA GLY A 173 5.10 -16.42 -2.66
C GLY A 173 3.99 -17.43 -2.83
N MET A 174 4.32 -18.73 -2.82
CA MET A 174 3.35 -19.82 -2.92
C MET A 174 2.38 -19.80 -1.74
N ALA A 175 2.89 -19.80 -0.51
CA ALA A 175 2.06 -19.91 0.68
C ALA A 175 1.18 -18.68 0.93
N MET A 176 1.68 -17.47 0.62
CA MET A 176 0.84 -16.26 0.68
C MET A 176 -0.28 -16.29 -0.36
N TRP A 177 -0.02 -16.81 -1.57
CA TRP A 177 -1.04 -16.90 -2.61
C TRP A 177 -2.08 -17.99 -2.29
N THR A 178 -1.65 -19.20 -1.92
CA THR A 178 -2.55 -20.34 -1.66
C THR A 178 -3.25 -20.24 -0.31
N GLY A 179 -2.59 -19.72 0.72
CA GLY A 179 -3.15 -19.51 2.05
C GLY A 179 -3.86 -18.16 2.20
N PHE A 180 -3.85 -17.32 1.17
CA PHE A 180 -4.35 -15.93 1.22
C PHE A 180 -3.76 -15.14 2.39
N TRP A 181 -2.49 -15.38 2.71
CA TRP A 181 -1.82 -14.69 3.80
C TRP A 181 -1.45 -13.28 3.36
N ARG A 182 -1.78 -12.33 4.21
CA ARG A 182 -1.23 -10.99 4.10
C ARG A 182 0.20 -10.99 4.66
N TYR A 183 1.06 -10.14 4.11
CA TYR A 183 2.47 -10.07 4.50
C TYR A 183 2.67 -9.88 6.02
N ASP A 184 1.86 -9.02 6.65
CA ASP A 184 1.90 -8.75 8.10
C ASP A 184 1.47 -9.95 8.96
N CYS A 185 0.77 -10.92 8.36
CA CYS A 185 0.46 -12.21 8.96
C CYS A 185 1.67 -13.14 8.77
N ALA A 186 2.18 -13.23 7.53
CA ALA A 186 3.29 -14.11 7.18
C ALA A 186 4.56 -13.84 7.99
N GLU A 187 4.90 -12.57 8.27
CA GLU A 187 6.10 -12.22 9.06
C GLU A 187 6.05 -12.73 10.51
N LYS A 188 4.85 -13.02 11.04
CA LYS A 188 4.65 -13.43 12.44
C LYS A 188 4.49 -14.93 12.63
N ILE A 189 4.40 -15.69 11.55
CA ILE A 189 4.26 -17.15 11.62
C ILE A 189 5.56 -17.70 12.18
N ARG A 190 5.46 -18.52 13.23
CA ARG A 190 6.59 -19.29 13.78
C ARG A 190 6.55 -20.72 13.27
N LEU A 191 7.65 -21.45 13.42
CA LEU A 191 7.73 -22.86 13.02
C LEU A 191 6.65 -23.71 13.70
N LYS A 192 6.41 -23.51 15.00
CA LYS A 192 5.38 -24.23 15.77
C LYS A 192 3.93 -23.98 15.30
N ASP A 193 3.70 -22.90 14.57
CA ASP A 193 2.35 -22.52 14.14
C ASP A 193 1.93 -23.29 12.87
N ILE A 194 2.83 -24.10 12.29
CA ILE A 194 2.57 -24.93 11.10
C ILE A 194 2.46 -26.40 11.49
N LYS A 195 1.45 -27.09 10.95
CA LYS A 195 1.38 -28.55 10.99
C LYS A 195 1.13 -29.10 9.60
N PHE A 196 1.89 -30.11 9.23
CA PHE A 196 1.76 -30.81 7.97
C PHE A 196 0.89 -32.05 8.16
N CYS A 197 -0.12 -32.19 7.30
CA CYS A 197 -0.98 -33.36 7.22
C CYS A 197 -0.81 -34.04 5.86
N GLU A 198 -1.43 -35.20 5.69
CA GLU A 198 -1.36 -35.97 4.44
C GLU A 198 -2.02 -35.21 3.28
N THR A 199 -3.17 -34.57 3.51
CA THR A 199 -3.93 -33.88 2.44
C THR A 199 -3.70 -32.38 2.36
N HIS A 200 -3.19 -31.76 3.43
CA HIS A 200 -3.07 -30.31 3.55
C HIS A 200 -2.01 -29.90 4.58
N MET A 201 -1.74 -28.61 4.67
CA MET A 201 -0.99 -27.97 5.75
C MET A 201 -1.93 -27.05 6.50
N THR A 202 -1.85 -27.04 7.83
CA THR A 202 -2.54 -26.07 8.68
C THR A 202 -1.55 -25.03 9.18
N THR A 203 -1.98 -23.78 9.26
CA THR A 203 -1.17 -22.67 9.78
C THR A 203 -2.02 -21.79 10.68
N PHE A 204 -1.58 -21.63 11.93
CA PHE A 204 -2.24 -20.73 12.87
C PHE A 204 -1.78 -19.29 12.63
N LEU A 205 -2.73 -18.42 12.31
CA LEU A 205 -2.49 -16.98 12.19
C LEU A 205 -3.01 -16.26 13.42
N GLU A 206 -2.08 -15.87 14.30
CA GLU A 206 -2.37 -15.14 15.54
C GLU A 206 -3.10 -13.80 15.28
N LYS A 207 -2.82 -13.16 14.14
CA LYS A 207 -3.40 -11.87 13.78
C LYS A 207 -3.89 -11.86 12.34
N ARG A 208 -5.17 -11.52 12.14
CA ARG A 208 -5.74 -11.19 10.82
C ARG A 208 -6.32 -9.79 10.81
N LYS A 209 -6.38 -9.17 9.63
CA LYS A 209 -6.95 -7.83 9.45
C LYS A 209 -8.45 -7.77 9.76
N THR A 210 -9.16 -8.87 9.52
CA THR A 210 -10.61 -9.00 9.79
C THR A 210 -10.91 -9.44 11.22
N ASP A 211 -9.90 -9.92 11.94
CA ASP A 211 -10.02 -10.35 13.33
C ASP A 211 -9.85 -9.15 14.27
N LYS A 212 -10.97 -8.46 14.54
CA LYS A 212 -10.99 -7.27 15.39
C LYS A 212 -10.57 -7.57 16.83
N TYR A 213 -10.83 -8.77 17.32
CA TYR A 213 -10.64 -9.18 18.72
C TYR A 213 -9.40 -10.05 18.95
N ARG A 214 -8.70 -10.45 17.88
CA ARG A 214 -7.44 -11.21 17.92
C ARG A 214 -7.57 -12.62 18.52
N TYR A 215 -8.65 -13.32 18.20
CA TYR A 215 -8.80 -14.73 18.56
C TYR A 215 -7.87 -15.65 17.77
N GLY A 216 -7.36 -15.18 16.62
CA GLY A 216 -6.56 -15.98 15.70
C GLY A 216 -7.42 -16.89 14.81
N GLN A 217 -6.82 -17.41 13.75
CA GLN A 217 -7.51 -18.30 12.80
C GLN A 217 -6.57 -19.38 12.27
N LEU A 218 -7.07 -20.61 12.19
CA LEU A 218 -6.41 -21.69 11.46
C LEU A 218 -6.68 -21.53 9.96
N VAL A 219 -5.62 -21.57 9.14
CA VAL A 219 -5.70 -21.55 7.68
C VAL A 219 -5.21 -22.87 7.14
N GLU A 220 -5.98 -23.44 6.23
CA GLU A 220 -5.64 -24.70 5.58
C GLU A 220 -5.17 -24.43 4.15
N VAL A 221 -4.07 -25.06 3.77
CA VAL A 221 -3.49 -25.01 2.43
C VAL A 221 -3.48 -26.44 1.90
N ALA A 222 -4.32 -26.72 0.91
CA ALA A 222 -4.40 -28.04 0.30
C ALA A 222 -3.09 -28.42 -0.39
N ARG A 223 -2.75 -29.71 -0.37
CA ARG A 223 -1.73 -30.26 -1.25
C ARG A 223 -2.18 -30.17 -2.70
N ALA A 224 -1.21 -30.00 -3.58
CA ALA A 224 -1.44 -30.08 -5.01
C ALA A 224 -1.82 -31.51 -5.40
N ALA A 225 -2.69 -31.65 -6.41
CA ALA A 225 -3.05 -32.95 -6.94
C ALA A 225 -1.83 -33.60 -7.63
N GLU A 226 -1.87 -34.92 -7.79
CA GLU A 226 -0.83 -35.65 -8.50
C GLU A 226 -0.68 -35.12 -9.94
N GLY A 227 0.57 -34.89 -10.38
CA GLY A 227 0.88 -34.31 -11.68
C GLY A 227 0.94 -32.77 -11.74
N GLN A 228 0.61 -32.05 -10.65
CA GLN A 228 0.87 -30.61 -10.58
C GLN A 228 2.37 -30.33 -10.43
N GLN A 229 2.84 -29.28 -11.12
CA GLN A 229 4.27 -28.96 -11.22
C GLN A 229 4.91 -28.47 -9.92
N LEU A 230 4.12 -27.95 -8.97
CA LEU A 230 4.63 -27.45 -7.69
C LEU A 230 3.55 -27.51 -6.61
N CYS A 231 3.82 -28.25 -5.54
CA CYS A 231 2.95 -28.34 -4.39
C CYS A 231 3.31 -27.27 -3.34
N PRO A 232 2.39 -26.36 -2.93
CA PRO A 232 2.68 -25.33 -1.93
C PRO A 232 3.08 -25.93 -0.59
N VAL A 233 2.47 -27.05 -0.20
CA VAL A 233 2.76 -27.76 1.05
C VAL A 233 4.17 -28.34 1.03
N GLU A 234 4.59 -28.97 -0.07
CA GLU A 234 5.95 -29.52 -0.18
C GLU A 234 7.02 -28.43 -0.20
N VAL A 235 6.75 -27.30 -0.87
CA VAL A 235 7.67 -26.16 -0.86
C VAL A 235 7.82 -25.62 0.57
N CYS A 236 6.72 -25.50 1.32
CA CYS A 236 6.75 -25.15 2.75
C CYS A 236 7.50 -26.19 3.59
N GLN A 237 7.25 -27.48 3.38
CA GLN A 237 7.93 -28.57 4.10
C GLN A 237 9.45 -28.45 3.93
N ARG A 238 9.92 -28.36 2.67
CA ARG A 238 11.34 -28.20 2.36
C ARG A 238 11.95 -26.97 3.04
N TRP A 239 11.21 -25.88 3.12
CA TRP A 239 11.67 -24.67 3.80
C TRP A 239 11.77 -24.85 5.32
N VAL A 240 10.78 -25.50 5.94
CA VAL A 240 10.83 -25.85 7.36
C VAL A 240 12.03 -26.74 7.67
N ASP A 241 12.30 -27.74 6.83
CA ASP A 241 13.44 -28.64 6.99
C ASP A 241 14.77 -27.87 6.91
N VAL A 242 14.91 -26.92 5.97
CA VAL A 242 16.07 -26.02 5.89
C VAL A 242 16.22 -25.19 7.16
N GLN A 243 15.14 -24.67 7.73
CA GLN A 243 15.19 -23.85 8.93
C GLN A 243 15.56 -24.66 10.18
N ILE A 244 15.05 -25.89 10.29
CA ILE A 244 15.43 -26.84 11.35
C ILE A 244 16.91 -27.23 11.22
N ALA A 245 17.37 -27.54 10.01
CA ALA A 245 18.78 -27.86 9.73
C ALA A 245 19.73 -26.70 10.08
N ARG A 246 19.25 -25.46 10.03
CA ARG A 246 19.97 -24.26 10.46
C ARG A 246 19.89 -23.99 11.97
N GLY A 247 19.30 -24.90 12.74
CA GLY A 247 19.21 -24.82 14.20
C GLY A 247 18.11 -23.89 14.72
N LEU A 248 17.12 -23.53 13.90
CA LEU A 248 16.05 -22.65 14.34
C LEU A 248 15.11 -23.38 15.30
N GLN A 249 14.85 -22.76 16.46
CA GLN A 249 13.94 -23.30 17.47
C GLN A 249 12.47 -23.22 17.02
N PRO A 250 11.56 -24.07 17.57
CA PRO A 250 10.15 -24.07 17.20
C PRO A 250 9.42 -22.72 17.37
N ASP A 251 9.86 -21.91 18.34
CA ASP A 251 9.34 -20.55 18.56
C ASP A 251 9.91 -19.51 17.60
N GLY A 252 10.89 -19.88 16.79
CA GLY A 252 11.54 -19.01 15.82
C GLY A 252 10.63 -18.64 14.64
N PRO A 253 10.85 -17.47 14.03
CA PRO A 253 10.07 -17.01 12.88
C PRO A 253 10.31 -17.91 11.67
N LEU A 254 9.23 -18.35 11.01
CA LEU A 254 9.28 -19.16 9.81
C LEU A 254 10.07 -18.46 8.70
N PHE A 255 9.84 -17.16 8.53
CA PHE A 255 10.53 -16.33 7.56
C PHE A 255 11.41 -15.32 8.29
N GLN A 256 12.71 -15.40 8.05
CA GLN A 256 13.71 -14.52 8.65
C GLN A 256 14.70 -14.06 7.60
N GLN A 257 15.37 -12.94 7.86
CA GLN A 257 16.44 -12.48 7.00
C GLN A 257 17.53 -13.55 6.92
N VAL A 258 17.77 -14.04 5.72
CA VAL A 258 18.88 -14.94 5.43
C VAL A 258 20.06 -14.07 5.04
N SER A 259 21.13 -14.10 5.83
CA SER A 259 22.40 -13.50 5.45
C SER A 259 23.10 -14.40 4.43
N ASP A 260 22.62 -14.39 3.19
CA ASP A 260 23.44 -14.89 2.09
C ASP A 260 24.50 -13.82 1.81
N PHE A 261 25.78 -14.23 1.82
CA PHE A 261 26.94 -13.35 1.62
C PHE A 261 26.88 -12.57 0.29
N GLU A 262 26.02 -12.99 -0.65
CA GLU A 262 25.83 -12.38 -1.97
C GLU A 262 24.83 -11.20 -2.02
N PHE A 263 24.06 -10.91 -0.96
CA PHE A 263 23.05 -9.83 -0.97
C PHE A 263 23.08 -8.94 0.29
N ASN A 264 24.26 -8.76 0.88
CA ASN A 264 24.44 -7.95 2.09
C ASN A 264 24.48 -6.43 1.81
N GLN A 265 23.43 -5.88 1.21
CA GLN A 265 23.23 -4.41 1.06
C GLN A 265 21.88 -3.89 1.56
N PHE A 266 21.00 -4.74 2.09
CA PHE A 266 19.71 -4.27 2.61
C PHE A 266 19.49 -4.77 4.04
N GLY A 267 19.87 -3.94 5.00
CA GLY A 267 19.60 -4.17 6.42
C GLY A 267 18.09 -4.27 6.71
N GLY A 268 17.73 -5.16 7.64
CA GLY A 268 16.42 -5.27 8.27
C GLY A 268 15.27 -5.68 7.34
N TRP A 269 14.71 -6.88 7.56
CA TRP A 269 13.53 -7.34 6.83
C TRP A 269 12.30 -6.50 7.22
N SER A 270 12.03 -5.50 6.39
CA SER A 270 10.91 -4.57 6.49
C SER A 270 9.98 -4.77 5.30
N SER A 271 8.72 -4.35 5.41
CA SER A 271 7.79 -4.30 4.25
C SER A 271 8.39 -3.55 3.03
N SER A 272 9.31 -2.60 3.28
CA SER A 272 10.12 -1.92 2.26
C SER A 272 11.16 -2.83 1.60
N ALA A 273 11.81 -3.72 2.35
CA ALA A 273 12.77 -4.70 1.81
C ALA A 273 12.05 -5.69 0.88
N ALA A 274 10.92 -6.28 1.31
CA ALA A 274 10.12 -7.15 0.44
C ALA A 274 9.62 -6.43 -0.83
N ALA A 275 9.20 -5.17 -0.72
CA ALA A 275 8.81 -4.36 -1.87
C ALA A 275 10.00 -3.97 -2.78
N ALA A 276 11.18 -3.74 -2.22
CA ALA A 276 12.41 -3.47 -2.96
C ALA A 276 12.88 -4.72 -3.71
N THR A 277 12.83 -5.89 -3.08
CA THR A 277 13.18 -7.16 -3.71
C THR A 277 12.18 -7.55 -4.80
N TYR A 278 10.87 -7.32 -4.60
CA TYR A 278 9.86 -7.47 -5.66
C TYR A 278 10.12 -6.53 -6.85
N LYS A 279 10.56 -5.29 -6.59
CA LYS A 279 10.96 -4.35 -7.65
C LYS A 279 12.26 -4.77 -8.35
N ALA A 280 13.24 -5.29 -7.60
CA ALA A 280 14.49 -5.81 -8.13
C ALA A 280 14.23 -7.02 -9.04
N THR A 281 13.37 -7.96 -8.62
CA THR A 281 12.95 -9.09 -9.48
C THR A 281 12.12 -8.65 -10.68
N LYS A 282 11.34 -7.58 -10.58
CA LYS A 282 10.68 -6.97 -11.75
C LYS A 282 11.70 -6.35 -12.73
N LEU A 283 12.83 -5.85 -12.24
CA LEU A 283 13.94 -5.32 -13.03
C LEU A 283 14.78 -6.44 -13.65
N ASP A 284 15.13 -7.47 -12.88
CA ASP A 284 15.84 -8.65 -13.37
C ASP A 284 15.04 -9.38 -14.44
N ARG A 285 13.72 -9.44 -14.32
CA ARG A 285 12.84 -10.02 -15.35
C ARG A 285 12.82 -9.16 -16.61
N ARG A 286 12.92 -7.82 -16.51
CA ARG A 286 13.06 -6.94 -17.67
C ARG A 286 14.42 -7.12 -18.36
N LEU A 287 15.48 -7.30 -17.57
CA LEU A 287 16.83 -7.54 -18.08
C LEU A 287 17.01 -8.96 -18.66
N ALA A 288 16.32 -9.96 -18.11
CA ALA A 288 16.31 -11.32 -18.62
C ALA A 288 15.50 -11.41 -19.94
N VAL A 289 14.34 -10.74 -20.01
CA VAL A 289 13.53 -10.65 -21.24
C VAL A 289 14.27 -9.85 -22.32
N SER A 290 15.01 -8.78 -21.96
CA SER A 290 15.82 -8.03 -22.93
C SER A 290 17.04 -8.80 -23.43
N ARG A 291 17.55 -9.79 -22.66
CA ARG A 291 18.67 -10.65 -23.07
C ARG A 291 18.23 -11.87 -23.89
N SER A 292 16.96 -12.29 -23.80
CA SER A 292 16.42 -13.44 -24.52
C SER A 292 15.75 -13.10 -25.86
N MET A 293 15.80 -11.84 -26.32
CA MET A 293 15.23 -11.43 -27.61
C MET A 293 16.20 -10.59 -28.46
N PRO A 294 17.04 -11.21 -29.31
CA PRO A 294 17.73 -10.49 -30.39
C PRO A 294 16.81 -10.14 -31.57
N HIS A 295 15.60 -10.70 -31.66
CA HIS A 295 14.72 -10.56 -32.83
C HIS A 295 13.44 -9.73 -32.62
N ALA A 296 13.22 -9.12 -31.45
CA ALA A 296 12.03 -8.29 -31.20
C ALA A 296 12.31 -6.77 -31.21
N GLN A 297 13.51 -6.35 -31.62
CA GLN A 297 13.84 -4.93 -31.80
C GLN A 297 13.30 -4.34 -33.11
N GLN A 298 12.75 -5.15 -34.03
CA GLN A 298 12.16 -4.63 -35.28
C GLN A 298 10.64 -4.34 -35.20
N SER A 299 9.96 -4.67 -34.11
CA SER A 299 8.51 -4.44 -33.96
C SER A 299 8.14 -3.41 -32.88
N ALA A 300 9.12 -2.76 -32.25
CA ALA A 300 8.90 -1.75 -31.21
C ALA A 300 8.97 -0.29 -31.71
N ASP A 301 9.32 -0.08 -32.99
CA ASP A 301 9.35 1.26 -33.61
C ASP A 301 7.99 1.71 -34.21
N VAL A 302 6.90 0.96 -34.00
CA VAL A 302 5.61 1.25 -34.65
C VAL A 302 4.60 2.00 -33.77
N GLU A 303 4.86 2.24 -32.47
CA GLU A 303 3.93 3.01 -31.63
C GLU A 303 4.63 4.08 -30.77
N ARG A 304 5.37 4.98 -31.42
CA ARG A 304 5.67 6.28 -30.81
C ARG A 304 4.54 7.25 -31.16
N PRO A 305 3.85 7.85 -30.16
CA PRO A 305 2.91 8.91 -30.46
C PRO A 305 3.67 10.06 -31.13
N LEU A 306 3.22 10.45 -32.32
CA LEU A 306 3.79 11.52 -33.13
C LEU A 306 3.83 12.82 -32.32
N SER A 307 4.93 13.57 -32.47
CA SER A 307 5.07 14.89 -31.88
C SER A 307 4.06 15.87 -32.48
N VAL A 308 3.76 16.96 -31.76
CA VAL A 308 2.82 17.99 -32.20
C VAL A 308 3.19 18.58 -33.57
N GLN A 309 4.49 18.63 -33.90
CA GLN A 309 4.99 19.07 -35.21
C GLN A 309 4.73 18.02 -36.31
N GLU A 310 4.94 16.73 -36.03
CA GLU A 310 4.65 15.66 -36.99
C GLU A 310 3.14 15.51 -37.25
N GLN A 311 2.29 15.83 -36.27
CA GLN A 311 0.84 15.88 -36.44
C GLN A 311 0.37 17.07 -37.29
N GLN A 312 1.11 18.20 -37.26
CA GLN A 312 0.85 19.35 -38.12
C GLN A 312 1.28 19.07 -39.57
N ASP A 313 2.45 18.48 -39.78
CA ASP A 313 2.95 18.13 -41.12
C ASP A 313 2.10 17.06 -41.83
N LEU A 314 1.48 16.15 -41.07
CA LEU A 314 0.52 15.16 -41.59
C LEU A 314 -0.82 15.79 -42.00
N GLY A 315 -1.30 16.77 -41.22
CA GLY A 315 -2.50 17.54 -41.56
C GLY A 315 -2.34 18.38 -42.83
N ASP A 316 -1.17 19.02 -43.00
CA ASP A 316 -0.86 19.84 -44.18
C ASP A 316 -0.68 18.99 -45.45
N ARG A 317 -0.20 17.74 -45.31
CA ARG A 317 -0.12 16.77 -46.42
C ARG A 317 -1.48 16.21 -46.85
N GLU A 318 -2.41 15.98 -45.92
CA GLU A 318 -3.78 15.56 -46.24
C GLU A 318 -4.57 16.69 -46.91
N LEU A 319 -4.34 17.95 -46.51
CA LEU A 319 -4.93 19.12 -47.18
C LEU A 319 -4.45 19.24 -48.63
N LEU A 320 -3.15 19.10 -48.90
CA LEU A 320 -2.58 19.10 -50.27
C LEU A 320 -3.07 17.90 -51.11
N GLY A 321 -3.25 16.72 -50.51
CA GLY A 321 -3.79 15.54 -51.18
C GLY A 321 -5.27 15.69 -51.57
N SER A 322 -6.05 16.37 -50.73
CA SER A 322 -7.47 16.66 -51.00
C SER A 322 -7.67 17.72 -52.10
N GLU A 323 -6.78 18.71 -52.19
CA GLU A 323 -6.78 19.69 -53.29
C GLU A 323 -6.36 19.07 -54.63
N LEU A 324 -5.42 18.11 -54.64
CA LEU A 324 -5.04 17.37 -55.85
C LEU A 324 -6.13 16.40 -56.32
N ALA A 325 -6.88 15.79 -55.42
CA ALA A 325 -8.01 14.93 -55.76
C ALA A 325 -9.22 15.72 -56.28
N ALA A 326 -9.42 16.96 -55.82
CA ALA A 326 -10.49 17.85 -56.31
C ALA A 326 -10.25 18.40 -57.73
N VAL A 327 -9.01 18.34 -58.24
CA VAL A 327 -8.67 18.74 -59.62
C VAL A 327 -8.96 17.64 -60.65
N GLN A 328 -9.06 16.37 -60.25
CA GLN A 328 -9.22 15.24 -61.19
C GLN A 328 -10.67 14.76 -61.43
N LEU A 329 -11.67 15.43 -60.86
CA LEU A 329 -13.08 15.11 -61.11
C LEU A 329 -13.85 16.32 -61.66
N ARG A 330 -13.56 16.69 -62.92
CA ARG A 330 -14.53 17.40 -63.78
C ARG A 330 -14.92 16.48 -64.95
N PRO A 331 -16.22 16.24 -65.19
CA PRO A 331 -16.66 15.42 -66.30
C PRO A 331 -16.43 16.15 -67.63
N ALA A 332 -15.98 15.40 -68.64
CA ALA A 332 -15.88 15.86 -70.02
C ALA A 332 -17.30 15.88 -70.63
N GLU A 333 -17.87 17.08 -70.76
CA GLU A 333 -19.03 17.33 -71.60
C GLU A 333 -18.63 18.16 -72.83
N GLY A 334 -18.75 17.55 -74.02
CA GLY A 334 -19.36 18.21 -75.18
C GLY A 334 -18.48 18.57 -76.39
N GLN A 335 -18.77 17.87 -77.51
CA GLN A 335 -18.80 18.34 -78.92
C GLN A 335 -17.47 18.33 -79.71
N THR A 336 -17.35 17.89 -80.98
CA THR A 336 -18.32 17.75 -82.10
C THR A 336 -17.67 17.01 -83.30
N ALA A 337 -18.52 16.49 -84.23
CA ALA A 337 -18.28 16.21 -85.66
C ALA A 337 -17.35 15.01 -86.00
N LEU A 338 -17.73 14.02 -86.82
CA LEU A 338 -18.45 14.01 -88.10
C LEU A 338 -19.22 12.68 -88.28
#